data_AF-A0A3A8UCA3-F1
#
_entry.id   AF-A0A3A8UCA3-F1
#
_cell.length_a   1.000
_cell.length_b   1.000
_cell.length_c   1.000
_cell.angle_alpha   90.00
_cell.angle_beta   90.00
_cell.angle_gamma   90.00
#
_symmetry.space_group_name_H-M   'P 1'
#
loop_
_entity.id
_entity.type
_entity.pdbx_description
1 polymer ?
#
loop_
_entity_poly.entity_id
_entity_poly.type
_entity_poly.pdbx_seq_one_letter_code
_entity_poly.pdbx_strand_id
1 'polypeptide(L)'
;MDITVSSPGSPGTSFTDNVKEKIVTIFDVLANHPENFASVRDLGTELEQYGINWNYARNILPFMQNCGIVDYQDVDVIINDKFFTNIGYAYVDILKTIKIVKDEPESTEREEILAMLEKIQEEIYFQCLVIMMKNKECNYSHDFFDVLCFAKKYGSIDSMEYYLIQYEREQGAQNYLDVMGDTVKQYRDGSLTINVRTKTKKDESGAAKSVNSFPYVQGNFIKAGIFYKGNDSRYYIVNERIAEVDNAIEEVGYVRV
;
A
#
# COMPACT_ATOMS: atom_id res chain seq x y z
N MET A 1 6.46 -23.63 17.40
CA MET A 1 7.61 -22.91 16.83
C MET A 1 7.64 -21.52 17.44
N ASP A 2 8.76 -21.13 18.03
CA ASP A 2 8.94 -19.78 18.56
C ASP A 2 9.81 -18.99 17.57
N ILE A 3 9.29 -17.88 17.06
CA ILE A 3 10.01 -17.01 16.12
C ILE A 3 10.23 -15.63 16.73
N THR A 4 11.35 -15.01 16.35
CA THR A 4 11.62 -13.60 16.66
C THR A 4 11.74 -12.83 15.37
N VAL A 5 10.90 -11.81 15.21
CA VAL A 5 10.88 -10.95 14.01
C VAL A 5 11.26 -9.52 14.38
N SER A 6 12.04 -8.87 13.52
CA SER A 6 12.33 -7.44 13.66
C SER A 6 11.15 -6.62 13.15
N SER A 7 10.83 -5.48 13.78
CA SER A 7 9.78 -4.58 13.27
C SER A 7 10.05 -4.23 11.79
N PRO A 8 9.12 -4.56 10.86
CA PRO A 8 9.23 -4.22 9.45
C PRO A 8 9.12 -2.71 9.21
N GLY A 9 9.48 -2.28 7.99
CA GLY A 9 9.05 -0.97 7.50
C GLY A 9 7.53 -0.92 7.44
N SER A 10 6.94 0.24 7.74
CA SER A 10 5.51 0.45 7.58
C SER A 10 5.30 1.67 6.68
N PRO A 11 4.36 1.61 5.72
CA PRO A 11 3.99 2.79 4.96
C PRO A 11 3.37 3.88 5.86
N GLY A 12 2.98 3.55 7.10
CA GLY A 12 2.38 4.50 8.05
C GLY A 12 1.00 5.01 7.63
N THR A 13 0.54 4.62 6.45
CA THR A 13 -0.67 5.10 5.77
C THR A 13 -1.40 3.93 5.13
N SER A 14 -2.73 3.96 5.20
CA SER A 14 -3.63 3.14 4.39
C SER A 14 -4.50 4.07 3.55
N PHE A 15 -4.79 3.69 2.30
CA PHE A 15 -5.64 4.46 1.37
C PHE A 15 -7.11 4.51 1.80
N THR A 16 -7.35 5.18 2.92
CA THR A 16 -8.68 5.52 3.44
C THR A 16 -9.31 6.64 2.60
N ASP A 17 -10.61 6.84 2.74
CA ASP A 17 -11.29 7.93 2.01
C ASP A 17 -10.75 9.31 2.40
N ASN A 18 -10.33 9.49 3.66
CA ASN A 18 -9.58 10.69 4.08
C ASN A 18 -8.26 10.87 3.31
N VAL A 19 -7.51 9.79 3.01
CA VAL A 19 -6.30 9.90 2.18
C VAL A 19 -6.64 10.31 0.76
N LYS A 20 -7.71 9.76 0.17
CA LYS A 20 -8.18 10.13 -1.17
C LYS A 20 -8.54 11.62 -1.24
N GLU A 21 -9.25 12.12 -0.24
CA GLU A 21 -9.58 13.55 -0.10
C GLU A 21 -8.32 14.42 0.02
N LYS A 22 -7.31 13.96 0.78
CA LYS A 22 -6.03 14.69 0.90
C LYS A 22 -5.27 14.73 -0.43
N ILE A 23 -5.30 13.66 -1.23
CA ILE A 23 -4.66 13.63 -2.56
C ILE A 23 -5.32 14.66 -3.49
N VAL A 24 -6.65 14.71 -3.53
CA VAL A 24 -7.39 15.71 -4.30
C VAL A 24 -7.07 17.12 -3.80
N THR A 25 -6.98 17.31 -2.48
CA THR A 25 -6.63 18.60 -1.88
C THR A 25 -5.22 19.05 -2.32
N ILE A 26 -4.23 18.16 -2.25
CA ILE A 26 -2.85 18.45 -2.68
C ILE A 26 -2.83 18.87 -4.15
N PHE A 27 -3.57 18.14 -5.00
CA PHE A 27 -3.73 18.48 -6.41
C PHE A 27 -4.32 19.87 -6.61
N ASP A 28 -5.43 20.17 -5.93
CA ASP A 28 -6.12 21.45 -6.08
C ASP A 28 -5.27 22.62 -5.58
N VAL A 29 -4.48 22.43 -4.51
CA VAL A 29 -3.53 23.45 -4.03
C VAL A 29 -2.47 23.74 -5.10
N LEU A 30 -1.84 22.72 -5.66
CA LEU A 30 -0.83 22.90 -6.70
C LEU A 30 -1.41 23.55 -7.97
N ALA A 31 -2.60 23.14 -8.39
CA ALA A 31 -3.25 23.65 -9.61
C ALA A 31 -3.71 25.11 -9.47
N ASN A 32 -4.09 25.54 -8.25
CA ASN A 32 -4.59 26.89 -8.01
C ASN A 32 -3.52 27.86 -7.49
N HIS A 33 -2.34 27.37 -7.10
CA HIS A 33 -1.25 28.23 -6.66
C HIS A 33 -0.52 28.83 -7.88
N PRO A 34 -0.40 30.17 -7.97
CA PRO A 34 0.09 30.84 -9.18
C PRO A 34 1.59 30.64 -9.44
N GLU A 35 2.35 30.33 -8.40
CA GLU A 35 3.80 30.15 -8.47
C GLU A 35 4.20 28.73 -8.07
N ASN A 36 5.35 28.28 -8.58
CA ASN A 36 5.98 27.02 -8.17
C ASN A 36 6.46 27.11 -6.72
N PHE A 37 6.34 26.02 -5.95
CA PHE A 37 6.87 25.99 -4.59
C PHE A 37 8.39 25.83 -4.60
N ALA A 38 9.09 26.60 -3.77
CA ALA A 38 10.55 26.54 -3.72
C ALA A 38 11.08 25.22 -3.12
N SER A 39 10.26 24.51 -2.34
CA SER A 39 10.60 23.20 -1.76
C SER A 39 9.37 22.43 -1.32
N VAL A 40 9.55 21.13 -1.01
CA VAL A 40 8.53 20.28 -0.36
C VAL A 40 8.06 20.85 0.97
N ARG A 41 8.96 21.53 1.71
CA ARG A 41 8.60 22.16 2.98
C ARG A 41 7.65 23.33 2.76
N ASP A 42 7.87 24.14 1.73
CA ASP A 42 7.00 25.27 1.41
C ASP A 42 5.62 24.81 0.96
N LEU A 43 5.56 23.78 0.11
CA LEU A 43 4.30 23.09 -0.20
C LEU A 43 3.64 22.59 1.08
N GLY A 44 4.41 21.93 1.96
CA GLY A 44 3.92 21.45 3.25
C GLY A 44 3.31 22.54 4.13
N THR A 45 3.93 23.72 4.19
CA THR A 45 3.42 24.90 4.91
C THR A 45 2.13 25.43 4.29
N GLU A 46 2.03 25.47 2.97
CA GLU A 46 0.79 25.86 2.28
C GLU A 46 -0.34 24.86 2.58
N LEU A 47 -0.05 23.56 2.51
CA LEU A 47 -1.01 22.48 2.79
C LEU A 47 -1.58 22.52 4.22
N GLU A 48 -0.90 23.14 5.19
CA GLU A 48 -1.44 23.31 6.55
C GLU A 48 -2.72 24.15 6.55
N GLN A 49 -2.84 25.12 5.64
CA GLN A 49 -4.04 25.96 5.47
C GLN A 49 -5.26 25.14 5.00
N TYR A 50 -5.02 23.97 4.42
CA TYR A 50 -6.04 23.04 3.92
C TYR A 50 -6.20 21.81 4.83
N GLY A 51 -5.75 21.93 6.09
CA GLY A 51 -5.93 20.89 7.11
C GLY A 51 -5.06 19.64 6.88
N ILE A 52 -3.91 19.80 6.22
CA ILE A 52 -2.89 18.75 6.07
C ILE A 52 -1.63 19.24 6.80
N ASN A 53 -1.51 18.88 8.07
CA ASN A 53 -0.34 19.30 8.86
C ASN A 53 0.97 18.70 8.32
N TRP A 54 2.09 19.35 8.62
CA TRP A 54 3.40 18.91 8.15
C TRP A 54 3.77 17.47 8.55
N ASN A 55 3.36 17.01 9.73
CA ASN A 55 3.62 15.62 10.15
C ASN A 55 2.93 14.60 9.25
N TYR A 56 1.72 14.90 8.81
CA TYR A 56 0.99 14.08 7.86
C TYR A 56 1.59 14.20 6.46
N ALA A 57 1.88 15.42 6.00
CA ALA A 57 2.50 15.68 4.69
C ALA A 57 3.80 14.85 4.49
N ARG A 58 4.66 14.82 5.52
CA ARG A 58 5.90 14.02 5.55
C ARG A 58 5.70 12.51 5.46
N ASN A 59 4.49 12.01 5.73
CA ASN A 59 4.19 10.58 5.60
C ASN A 59 3.49 10.28 4.26
N ILE A 60 2.54 11.13 3.85
CA ILE A 60 1.75 10.88 2.64
C ILE A 60 2.53 11.15 1.36
N LEU A 61 3.34 12.20 1.30
CA LEU A 61 4.07 12.56 0.08
C LEU A 61 5.10 11.49 -0.33
N PRO A 62 5.96 10.97 0.58
CA PRO A 62 6.85 9.87 0.22
C PRO A 62 6.10 8.60 -0.18
N PHE A 63 4.94 8.32 0.45
CA PHE A 63 4.13 7.17 0.07
C PHE A 63 3.52 7.33 -1.33
N MET A 64 2.95 8.50 -1.64
CA MET A 64 2.45 8.83 -2.98
C MET A 64 3.57 8.74 -4.04
N GLN A 65 4.77 9.21 -3.70
CA GLN A 65 5.94 9.10 -4.57
C GLN A 65 6.34 7.64 -4.80
N ASN A 66 6.41 6.83 -3.74
CA ASN A 66 6.68 5.40 -3.86
C ASN A 66 5.62 4.66 -4.69
N CYS A 67 4.36 5.09 -4.60
CA CYS A 67 3.26 4.61 -5.44
C CYS A 67 3.28 5.16 -6.87
N GLY A 68 4.23 6.03 -7.22
CA GLY A 68 4.32 6.67 -8.53
C GLY A 68 3.21 7.67 -8.84
N ILE A 69 2.44 8.11 -7.84
CA ILE A 69 1.35 9.09 -8.02
C ILE A 69 1.92 10.49 -8.23
N VAL A 70 3.02 10.81 -7.56
CA VAL A 70 3.73 12.08 -7.67
C VAL A 70 5.20 11.85 -7.95
N ASP A 71 5.85 12.82 -8.56
CA ASP A 71 7.28 12.85 -8.78
C ASP A 71 7.82 14.22 -8.39
N TYR A 72 8.72 14.25 -7.41
CA TYR A 72 9.35 15.45 -6.91
C TYR A 72 10.72 15.14 -6.33
N GLN A 73 11.58 16.16 -6.26
CA GLN A 73 12.88 16.08 -5.58
C GLN A 73 12.81 16.91 -4.30
N ASP A 74 13.29 16.35 -3.17
CA ASP A 74 13.15 16.96 -1.84
C ASP A 74 13.80 18.35 -1.72
N VAL A 75 14.88 18.59 -2.47
CA VAL A 75 15.72 19.79 -2.38
C VAL A 75 15.53 20.76 -3.55
N ASP A 76 14.67 20.44 -4.50
CA ASP A 76 14.45 21.26 -5.69
C ASP A 76 13.10 21.98 -5.64
N VAL A 77 13.00 22.97 -6.53
CA VAL A 77 11.74 23.66 -6.83
C VAL A 77 10.71 22.64 -7.32
N ILE A 78 9.55 22.64 -6.69
CA ILE A 78 8.38 21.88 -7.15
C ILE A 78 7.75 22.64 -8.30
N ILE A 79 7.77 22.03 -9.48
CA ILE A 79 7.05 22.53 -10.64
C ILE A 79 5.62 22.01 -10.56
N ASN A 80 4.65 22.88 -10.28
CA ASN A 80 3.29 22.48 -9.89
C ASN A 80 2.61 21.58 -10.94
N ASP A 81 2.79 21.91 -12.23
CA ASP A 81 2.21 21.18 -13.37
C ASP A 81 2.93 19.87 -13.74
N LYS A 82 4.05 19.56 -13.06
CA LYS A 82 4.82 18.31 -13.22
C LYS A 82 4.84 17.46 -11.96
N PHE A 83 4.23 17.93 -10.88
CA PHE A 83 4.27 17.24 -9.59
C PHE A 83 3.51 15.92 -9.62
N PHE A 84 2.36 15.86 -10.29
CA PHE A 84 1.61 14.63 -10.50
C PHE A 84 2.11 13.91 -11.75
N THR A 85 2.24 12.59 -11.66
CA THR A 85 2.54 11.75 -12.82
C THR A 85 1.25 11.49 -13.63
N ASN A 86 1.36 10.89 -14.82
CA ASN A 86 0.18 10.53 -15.62
C ASN A 86 -0.79 9.61 -14.86
N ILE A 87 -0.27 8.63 -14.09
CA ILE A 87 -1.12 7.77 -13.26
C ILE A 87 -1.72 8.54 -12.09
N GLY A 88 -0.99 9.51 -11.53
CA GLY A 88 -1.51 10.42 -10.51
C GLY A 88 -2.64 11.31 -11.01
N TYR A 89 -2.50 11.91 -12.19
CA TYR A 89 -3.57 12.66 -12.86
C TYR A 89 -4.81 11.80 -13.09
N ALA A 90 -4.65 10.62 -13.69
CA ALA A 90 -5.75 9.69 -13.94
C ALA A 90 -6.46 9.29 -12.63
N TYR A 91 -5.70 9.06 -11.56
CA TYR A 91 -6.26 8.73 -10.26
C TYR A 91 -7.06 9.90 -9.66
N VAL A 92 -6.53 11.13 -9.71
CA VAL A 92 -7.24 12.34 -9.24
C VAL A 92 -8.53 12.56 -10.03
N ASP A 93 -8.49 12.42 -11.35
CA ASP A 93 -9.66 12.61 -12.22
C ASP A 93 -10.78 11.62 -11.86
N ILE A 94 -10.44 10.36 -11.61
CA ILE A 94 -11.41 9.35 -11.16
C ILE A 94 -11.97 9.70 -9.77
N LEU A 95 -11.13 10.13 -8.82
CA LEU A 95 -11.61 10.54 -7.50
C LEU A 95 -12.58 11.73 -7.57
N LYS A 96 -12.26 12.74 -8.39
CA LYS A 96 -13.13 13.90 -8.62
C LYS A 96 -14.44 13.49 -9.30
N THR A 97 -14.37 12.61 -10.29
CA THR A 97 -15.55 12.10 -11.00
C THR A 97 -16.47 11.31 -10.06
N ILE A 98 -15.92 10.43 -9.23
CA ILE A 98 -16.68 9.71 -8.20
C ILE A 98 -17.40 10.70 -7.28
N LYS A 99 -16.72 11.76 -6.84
CA LYS A 99 -17.32 12.78 -5.98
C LYS A 99 -18.50 13.48 -6.67
N ILE A 100 -18.33 13.91 -7.92
CA ILE A 100 -19.38 14.55 -8.71
C ILE A 100 -20.61 13.62 -8.84
N VAL A 101 -20.41 12.36 -9.22
CA VAL A 101 -21.51 11.40 -9.37
C VAL A 101 -22.18 11.08 -8.03
N LYS A 102 -21.44 11.06 -6.91
CA LYS A 102 -22.02 10.89 -5.58
C LYS A 102 -22.93 12.05 -5.18
N ASP A 103 -22.70 13.25 -5.68
CA ASP A 103 -23.52 14.43 -5.38
C ASP A 103 -24.79 14.51 -6.26
N GLU A 104 -24.90 13.69 -7.32
CA GLU A 104 -26.11 13.57 -8.14
C GLU A 104 -27.25 12.83 -7.40
N PRO A 105 -28.52 13.06 -7.76
CA PRO A 105 -29.66 12.35 -7.16
C PRO A 105 -29.57 10.83 -7.29
N GLU A 106 -29.99 10.11 -6.24
CA GLU A 106 -30.01 8.65 -6.23
C GLU A 106 -30.86 8.08 -7.38
N SER A 107 -30.26 7.20 -8.17
CA SER A 107 -30.88 6.51 -9.30
C SER A 107 -30.15 5.21 -9.58
N THR A 108 -30.79 4.27 -10.28
CA THR A 108 -30.14 3.01 -10.68
C THR A 108 -28.93 3.28 -11.57
N GLU A 109 -29.06 4.23 -12.49
CA GLU A 109 -28.00 4.66 -13.40
C GLU A 109 -26.81 5.25 -12.63
N ARG A 110 -27.06 6.06 -11.60
CA ARG A 110 -26.00 6.58 -10.72
C ARG A 110 -25.23 5.44 -10.05
N GLU A 111 -25.92 4.48 -9.46
CA GLU A 111 -25.27 3.36 -8.75
C GLU A 111 -24.43 2.48 -9.71
N GLU A 112 -24.93 2.22 -10.92
CA GLU A 112 -24.19 1.50 -11.95
C GLU A 112 -22.92 2.24 -12.36
N ILE A 113 -23.01 3.56 -12.59
CA ILE A 113 -21.85 4.40 -12.93
C ILE A 113 -20.84 4.43 -11.77
N LEU A 114 -21.31 4.57 -10.52
CA LEU A 114 -20.43 4.57 -9.35
C LEU A 114 -19.68 3.25 -9.21
N ALA A 115 -20.35 2.11 -9.40
CA ALA A 115 -19.70 0.81 -9.35
C ALA A 115 -18.59 0.67 -10.42
N MET A 116 -18.83 1.19 -11.63
CA MET A 116 -17.81 1.21 -12.68
C MET A 116 -16.62 2.11 -12.33
N LEU A 117 -16.89 3.32 -11.82
CA LEU A 117 -15.83 4.27 -11.44
C LEU A 117 -15.00 3.75 -10.25
N GLU A 118 -15.64 3.13 -9.26
CA GLU A 118 -14.95 2.54 -8.11
C GLU A 118 -14.07 1.37 -8.54
N LYS A 119 -14.49 0.56 -9.51
CA LYS A 119 -13.65 -0.48 -10.12
C LYS A 119 -12.42 0.11 -10.82
N ILE A 120 -12.59 1.18 -11.61
CA ILE A 120 -11.46 1.87 -12.25
C ILE A 120 -10.50 2.44 -11.20
N GLN A 121 -11.03 3.02 -10.11
CA GLN A 121 -10.24 3.52 -8.99
C GLN A 121 -9.41 2.41 -8.34
N GLU A 122 -9.99 1.23 -8.14
CA GLU A 122 -9.31 0.05 -7.61
C GLU A 122 -8.21 -0.47 -8.54
N GLU A 123 -8.47 -0.55 -9.84
CA GLU A 123 -7.50 -0.95 -10.86
C GLU A 123 -6.30 0.00 -10.91
N ILE A 124 -6.53 1.32 -11.03
CA ILE A 124 -5.45 2.32 -11.00
C ILE A 124 -4.67 2.21 -9.69
N TYR A 125 -5.36 2.05 -8.55
CA TYR A 125 -4.68 1.96 -7.28
C TYR A 125 -3.83 0.70 -7.14
N PHE A 126 -4.27 -0.45 -7.68
CA PHE A 126 -3.42 -1.63 -7.73
C PHE A 126 -2.16 -1.40 -8.56
N GLN A 127 -2.26 -0.72 -9.71
CA GLN A 127 -1.09 -0.37 -10.52
C GLN A 127 -0.10 0.53 -9.75
N CYS A 128 -0.59 1.47 -8.94
CA CYS A 128 0.25 2.25 -8.01
C CYS A 128 0.97 1.37 -6.98
N LEU A 129 0.30 0.34 -6.44
CA LEU A 129 0.94 -0.64 -5.55
C LEU A 129 1.98 -1.49 -6.29
N VAL A 130 1.74 -1.85 -7.55
CA VAL A 130 2.70 -2.57 -8.40
C VAL A 130 3.96 -1.74 -8.65
N ILE A 131 3.82 -0.44 -8.93
CA ILE A 131 4.96 0.49 -9.02
C ILE A 131 5.75 0.51 -7.71
N MET A 132 5.06 0.62 -6.57
CA MET A 132 5.70 0.61 -5.25
C MET A 132 6.43 -0.71 -4.96
N MET A 133 5.85 -1.85 -5.35
CA MET A 133 6.48 -3.16 -5.22
C MET A 133 7.74 -3.31 -6.08
N LYS A 134 7.92 -2.53 -7.15
CA LYS A 134 9.16 -2.50 -7.95
C LYS A 134 10.26 -1.62 -7.36
N ASN A 135 9.90 -0.67 -6.50
CA ASN A 135 10.86 0.29 -5.93
C ASN A 135 11.73 -0.36 -4.85
N LYS A 136 13.02 -0.57 -5.15
CA LYS A 136 14.00 -1.19 -4.23
C LYS A 136 14.34 -0.31 -3.03
N GLU A 137 14.21 1.02 -3.15
CA GLU A 137 14.46 1.97 -2.06
C GLU A 137 13.27 2.05 -1.08
N CYS A 138 12.10 1.55 -1.49
CA CYS A 138 10.92 1.49 -0.64
C CYS A 138 11.04 0.33 0.36
N ASN A 139 11.21 0.67 1.64
CA ASN A 139 11.48 -0.29 2.73
C ASN A 139 10.32 -1.23 3.09
N TYR A 140 9.12 -1.03 2.52
CA TYR A 140 7.96 -1.93 2.66
C TYR A 140 7.57 -2.60 1.32
N SER A 141 8.29 -2.34 0.23
CA SER A 141 7.98 -2.92 -1.09
C SER A 141 8.01 -4.45 -1.09
N HIS A 142 8.98 -5.04 -0.40
CA HIS A 142 9.10 -6.49 -0.23
C HIS A 142 7.89 -7.06 0.52
N ASP A 143 7.42 -6.41 1.58
CA ASP A 143 6.31 -6.93 2.38
C ASP A 143 5.02 -7.02 1.54
N PHE A 144 4.77 -6.03 0.67
CA PHE A 144 3.63 -6.09 -0.24
C PHE A 144 3.78 -7.22 -1.27
N PHE A 145 4.96 -7.33 -1.88
CA PHE A 145 5.23 -8.35 -2.88
C PHE A 145 5.14 -9.77 -2.30
N ASP A 146 5.75 -10.01 -1.15
CA ASP A 146 5.80 -11.31 -0.50
C ASP A 146 4.41 -11.75 -0.03
N VAL A 147 3.59 -10.81 0.49
CA VAL A 147 2.20 -11.08 0.86
C VAL A 147 1.36 -11.47 -0.35
N LEU A 148 1.52 -10.77 -1.47
CA LEU A 148 0.81 -11.07 -2.71
C LEU A 148 1.21 -12.46 -3.25
N CYS A 149 2.51 -12.75 -3.30
CA CYS A 149 3.04 -14.05 -3.71
C CYS A 149 2.57 -15.18 -2.79
N PHE A 150 2.61 -14.97 -1.47
CA PHE A 150 2.18 -15.96 -0.49
C PHE A 150 0.69 -16.27 -0.63
N ALA A 151 -0.15 -15.24 -0.70
CA ALA A 151 -1.59 -15.41 -0.88
C ALA A 151 -1.91 -16.13 -2.20
N LYS A 152 -1.18 -15.83 -3.28
CA LYS A 152 -1.32 -16.52 -4.57
C LYS A 152 -0.92 -18.00 -4.48
N LYS A 153 0.18 -18.29 -3.80
CA LYS A 153 0.74 -19.64 -3.68
C LYS A 153 -0.07 -20.54 -2.76
N TYR A 154 -0.48 -20.02 -1.61
CA TYR A 154 -1.16 -20.78 -0.56
C TYR A 154 -2.66 -20.49 -0.47
N GLY A 155 -3.21 -19.69 -1.38
CA GLY A 155 -4.63 -19.36 -1.50
C GLY A 155 -5.17 -18.34 -0.48
N SER A 156 -4.47 -18.10 0.62
CA SER A 156 -4.84 -17.11 1.64
C SER A 156 -3.67 -16.81 2.57
N ILE A 157 -3.80 -15.73 3.34
CA ILE A 157 -2.83 -15.31 4.36
C ILE A 157 -3.50 -14.81 5.64
N ASP A 158 -2.89 -15.07 6.79
CA ASP A 158 -3.20 -14.42 8.07
C ASP A 158 -1.98 -13.69 8.67
N SER A 159 -2.17 -13.11 9.86
CA SER A 159 -1.11 -12.34 10.53
C SER A 159 0.07 -13.18 11.02
N MET A 160 -0.14 -14.47 11.36
CA MET A 160 0.94 -15.35 11.80
C MET A 160 1.80 -15.78 10.62
N GLU A 161 1.17 -16.11 9.50
CA GLU A 161 1.86 -16.43 8.25
C GLU A 161 2.66 -15.22 7.74
N TYR A 162 2.15 -14.01 7.91
CA TYR A 162 2.91 -12.79 7.62
C TYR A 162 4.18 -12.67 8.47
N TYR A 163 4.14 -12.99 9.77
CA TYR A 163 5.35 -13.02 10.59
C TYR A 163 6.31 -14.14 10.20
N LEU A 164 5.78 -15.30 9.78
CA LEU A 164 6.60 -16.39 9.29
C LEU A 164 7.36 -15.97 8.01
N ILE A 165 6.71 -15.23 7.09
CA ILE A 165 7.36 -14.68 5.89
C ILE A 165 8.56 -13.82 6.28
N GLN A 166 8.38 -12.91 7.24
CA GLN A 166 9.46 -12.05 7.71
C GLN A 166 10.61 -12.83 8.33
N TYR A 167 10.29 -13.81 9.19
CA TYR A 167 11.28 -14.64 9.86
C TYR A 167 12.15 -15.40 8.86
N GLU A 168 11.52 -16.06 7.88
CA GLU A 168 12.21 -16.88 6.89
C GLU A 168 13.02 -16.05 5.89
N ARG A 169 12.51 -14.87 5.52
CA ARG A 169 13.26 -13.89 4.71
C ARG A 169 14.53 -13.41 5.42
N GLU A 170 14.48 -13.19 6.74
CA GLU A 170 15.68 -12.84 7.54
C GLU A 170 16.71 -13.97 7.62
N GLN A 171 16.32 -15.25 7.44
CA GLN A 171 17.26 -16.37 7.40
C GLN A 171 18.04 -16.47 6.08
N GLY A 172 17.68 -15.68 5.06
CA GLY A 172 18.45 -15.55 3.82
C GLY A 172 18.26 -16.68 2.80
N ALA A 173 17.23 -17.52 2.92
CA ALA A 173 16.92 -18.52 1.90
C ALA A 173 16.37 -17.83 0.64
N GLN A 174 16.94 -18.09 -0.54
CA GLN A 174 16.51 -17.42 -1.79
C GLN A 174 15.07 -17.75 -2.20
N ASN A 175 14.54 -18.93 -1.81
CA ASN A 175 13.19 -19.42 -2.11
C ASN A 175 12.37 -19.66 -0.84
N TYR A 176 12.50 -18.78 0.15
CA TYR A 176 11.88 -18.97 1.47
C TYR A 176 10.37 -19.26 1.40
N LEU A 177 9.64 -18.61 0.48
CA LEU A 177 8.20 -18.88 0.28
C LEU A 177 7.90 -20.33 -0.14
N ASP A 178 8.82 -21.01 -0.84
CA ASP A 178 8.66 -22.43 -1.23
C ASP A 178 8.97 -23.37 -0.07
N VAL A 179 10.04 -23.06 0.67
CA VAL A 179 10.54 -23.89 1.79
C VAL A 179 9.54 -23.90 2.95
N MET A 180 8.75 -22.85 3.10
CA MET A 180 7.74 -22.70 4.14
C MET A 180 6.52 -23.65 4.02
N GLY A 181 6.37 -24.39 2.92
CA GLY A 181 5.15 -25.14 2.64
C GLY A 181 4.71 -26.12 3.72
N ASP A 182 5.64 -26.88 4.29
CA ASP A 182 5.35 -27.82 5.38
C ASP A 182 4.96 -27.11 6.67
N THR A 183 5.66 -26.03 7.03
CA THR A 183 5.34 -25.19 8.19
C THR A 183 3.95 -24.57 8.07
N VAL A 184 3.60 -24.04 6.89
CA VAL A 184 2.28 -23.47 6.59
C VAL A 184 1.20 -24.53 6.73
N LYS A 185 1.42 -25.73 6.19
CA LYS A 185 0.47 -26.83 6.29
C LYS A 185 0.23 -27.24 7.75
N GLN A 186 1.30 -27.45 8.52
CA GLN A 186 1.21 -27.83 9.93
C GLN A 186 0.57 -26.73 10.80
N TYR A 187 0.81 -25.46 10.48
CA TYR A 187 0.16 -24.36 11.16
C TYR A 187 -1.35 -24.36 10.89
N ARG A 188 -1.76 -24.52 9.63
CA ARG A 188 -3.18 -24.51 9.23
C ARG A 188 -3.98 -25.71 9.72
N ASP A 189 -3.35 -26.89 9.82
CA ASP A 189 -4.00 -28.09 10.37
C ASP A 189 -3.96 -28.16 11.91
N GLY A 190 -3.32 -27.18 12.56
CA GLY A 190 -3.23 -27.06 14.01
C GLY A 190 -2.19 -27.97 14.67
N SER A 191 -1.42 -28.73 13.89
CA SER A 191 -0.31 -29.55 14.42
C SER A 191 0.90 -28.72 14.86
N LEU A 192 0.99 -27.46 14.43
CA LEU A 192 2.01 -26.51 14.83
C LEU A 192 1.40 -25.19 15.34
N THR A 193 1.74 -24.81 16.57
CA THR A 193 1.52 -23.44 17.07
C THR A 193 2.72 -22.56 16.75
N ILE A 194 2.50 -21.38 16.17
CA ILE A 194 3.54 -20.34 15.98
C ILE A 194 3.38 -19.29 17.08
N ASN A 195 4.43 -19.08 17.87
CA ASN A 195 4.49 -18.01 18.86
C ASN A 195 5.47 -16.94 18.36
N VAL A 196 5.03 -15.69 18.32
CA VAL A 196 5.81 -14.59 17.77
C VAL A 196 6.30 -13.66 18.88
N ARG A 197 7.61 -13.41 18.90
CA ARG A 197 8.22 -12.32 19.66
C ARG A 197 8.70 -11.25 18.68
N THR A 198 8.41 -10.00 18.97
CA THR A 198 8.82 -8.89 18.11
C THR A 198 9.93 -8.09 18.79
N LYS A 199 11.02 -7.80 18.07
CA LYS A 199 12.12 -6.93 18.52
C LYS A 199 12.17 -5.66 17.69
N THR A 200 12.47 -4.53 18.33
CA THR A 200 12.74 -3.27 17.63
C THR A 200 14.19 -3.21 17.17
N LYS A 201 14.44 -2.67 15.96
CA LYS A 201 15.78 -2.65 15.33
C LYS A 201 16.86 -1.88 16.12
N LYS A 202 16.49 -1.14 17.18
CA LYS A 202 17.38 -0.37 18.05
C LYS A 202 16.94 -0.50 19.50
N ASP A 203 17.11 -1.66 20.12
CA ASP A 203 16.80 -1.74 21.54
C ASP A 203 17.76 -2.61 22.36
N GLU A 204 18.61 -1.93 23.14
CA GLU A 204 19.27 -2.47 24.34
C GLU A 204 18.57 -2.00 25.65
N SER A 205 17.48 -1.20 25.57
CA SER A 205 16.93 -0.40 26.69
C SER A 205 15.39 -0.41 26.90
N GLY A 206 14.62 -1.15 26.10
CA GLY A 206 13.23 -1.56 26.35
C GLY A 206 12.09 -0.57 26.06
N ALA A 207 12.15 0.37 25.09
CA ALA A 207 11.11 1.41 24.97
C ALA A 207 10.55 1.76 23.58
N ALA A 208 10.76 0.94 22.54
CA ALA A 208 10.12 1.17 21.25
C ALA A 208 9.00 0.14 20.97
N LYS A 209 7.77 0.61 20.73
CA LYS A 209 6.62 -0.26 20.39
C LYS A 209 6.91 -1.02 19.09
N SER A 210 6.75 -2.33 19.14
CA SER A 210 6.70 -3.16 17.94
C SER A 210 5.58 -2.70 17.01
N VAL A 211 5.87 -2.54 15.73
CA VAL A 211 4.89 -2.14 14.71
C VAL A 211 4.63 -3.36 13.84
N ASN A 212 3.42 -3.90 13.90
CA ASN A 212 2.93 -4.86 12.91
C ASN A 212 2.49 -4.07 11.67
N SER A 213 3.19 -4.22 10.54
CA SER A 213 2.82 -3.56 9.29
C SER A 213 1.74 -4.32 8.50
N PHE A 214 1.40 -5.56 8.87
CA PHE A 214 0.39 -6.35 8.18
C PHE A 214 -0.94 -5.64 7.96
N PRO A 215 -1.51 -4.93 8.97
CA PRO A 215 -2.77 -4.20 8.79
C PRO A 215 -2.72 -3.18 7.65
N TYR A 216 -1.56 -2.57 7.41
CA TYR A 216 -1.36 -1.64 6.30
C TYR A 216 -1.25 -2.37 4.96
N VAL A 217 -0.53 -3.50 4.90
CA VAL A 217 -0.39 -4.29 3.68
C VAL A 217 -1.74 -4.84 3.23
N GLN A 218 -2.43 -5.58 4.11
CA GLN A 218 -3.76 -6.14 3.80
C GLN A 218 -4.79 -5.05 3.51
N GLY A 219 -4.74 -3.94 4.26
CA GLY A 219 -5.69 -2.84 4.10
C GLY A 219 -5.57 -2.17 2.74
N ASN A 220 -4.34 -2.01 2.23
CA ASN A 220 -4.11 -1.45 0.89
C ASN A 220 -4.53 -2.43 -0.22
N PHE A 221 -4.30 -3.74 -0.08
CA PHE A 221 -4.81 -4.73 -1.04
C PHE A 221 -6.34 -4.83 -1.05
N ILE A 222 -7.00 -4.70 0.10
CA ILE A 222 -8.48 -4.62 0.15
C ILE A 222 -8.96 -3.37 -0.57
N LYS A 223 -8.33 -2.21 -0.33
CA LYS A 223 -8.71 -0.95 -0.98
C LYS A 223 -8.41 -0.91 -2.48
N ALA A 224 -7.53 -1.78 -2.97
CA ALA A 224 -7.26 -1.99 -4.38
C ALA A 224 -8.18 -3.06 -5.02
N GLY A 225 -9.14 -3.61 -4.26
CA GLY A 225 -10.04 -4.67 -4.73
C GLY A 225 -9.36 -6.03 -4.94
N ILE A 226 -8.12 -6.20 -4.45
CA ILE A 226 -7.33 -7.42 -4.65
C ILE A 226 -7.64 -8.46 -3.58
N PHE A 227 -7.79 -8.02 -2.33
CA PHE A 227 -8.09 -8.91 -1.21
C PHE A 227 -9.52 -8.73 -0.70
N TYR A 228 -10.09 -9.81 -0.17
CA TYR A 228 -11.24 -9.76 0.73
C TYR A 228 -10.93 -10.53 2.01
N LYS A 229 -11.58 -10.15 3.11
CA LYS A 229 -11.46 -10.83 4.40
C LYS A 229 -12.51 -11.93 4.52
N GLY A 230 -12.06 -13.17 4.75
CA GLY A 230 -12.93 -14.32 5.02
C GLY A 230 -13.46 -14.35 6.46
N ASN A 231 -14.42 -15.24 6.70
CA ASN A 231 -15.02 -15.45 8.03
C ASN A 231 -14.09 -16.14 9.05
N ASP A 232 -12.96 -16.65 8.57
CA ASP A 232 -11.91 -17.33 9.33
C ASP A 232 -10.73 -16.40 9.69
N SER A 233 -10.93 -15.09 9.55
CA SER A 233 -9.89 -14.06 9.77
C SER A 233 -8.71 -14.11 8.80
N ARG A 234 -8.82 -14.87 7.70
CA ARG A 234 -7.82 -14.92 6.63
C ARG A 234 -8.18 -13.96 5.50
N TYR A 235 -7.18 -13.58 4.72
CA TYR A 235 -7.34 -12.72 3.55
C TYR A 235 -7.11 -13.52 2.28
N TYR A 236 -7.97 -13.33 1.30
CA TYR A 236 -8.06 -14.11 0.07
C TYR A 236 -7.99 -13.18 -1.14
N ILE A 237 -7.38 -13.64 -2.23
CA ILE A 237 -7.41 -12.91 -3.50
C ILE A 237 -8.82 -13.00 -4.10
N VAL A 238 -9.35 -11.87 -4.56
CA VAL A 238 -10.60 -11.82 -5.32
C VAL A 238 -10.41 -12.57 -6.64
N ASN A 239 -11.20 -13.60 -6.89
CA ASN A 239 -11.03 -14.52 -8.01
C ASN A 239 -10.95 -13.82 -9.38
N GLU A 240 -11.79 -12.79 -9.58
CA GLU A 240 -11.84 -12.01 -10.82
C GLU A 240 -10.55 -11.23 -11.10
N ARG A 241 -9.73 -10.99 -10.07
CA ARG A 241 -8.48 -10.23 -10.15
C ARG A 241 -7.23 -11.11 -10.26
N ILE A 242 -7.35 -12.45 -10.25
CA ILE A 242 -6.20 -13.38 -10.25
C ILE A 242 -5.27 -13.15 -11.44
N ALA A 243 -5.81 -12.96 -12.65
CA ALA A 243 -4.99 -12.73 -13.84
C ALA A 243 -4.15 -11.45 -13.74
N GLU A 244 -4.71 -10.39 -13.15
CA GLU A 244 -4.00 -9.14 -12.90
C GLU A 244 -2.90 -9.32 -11.85
N VAL A 245 -3.18 -10.11 -10.80
CA VAL A 245 -2.20 -10.49 -9.78
C VAL A 245 -1.04 -11.29 -10.38
N ASP A 246 -1.32 -12.25 -11.27
CA ASP A 246 -0.28 -13.05 -11.93
C ASP A 246 0.64 -12.17 -12.77
N ASN A 247 0.08 -11.26 -13.58
CA ASN A 247 0.86 -10.29 -14.35
C ASN A 247 1.71 -9.39 -13.44
N ALA A 248 1.13 -8.89 -12.34
CA ALA A 248 1.86 -8.06 -11.37
C ALA A 248 3.02 -8.81 -10.72
N ILE A 249 2.82 -10.08 -10.33
CA ILE A 249 3.87 -10.92 -9.74
C ILE A 249 5.01 -11.14 -10.74
N GLU A 250 4.68 -11.47 -11.99
CA GLU A 250 5.66 -11.65 -13.06
C GLU A 250 6.46 -10.36 -13.29
N GLU A 251 5.77 -9.22 -13.45
CA GLU A 251 6.39 -7.94 -13.75
C GLU A 251 7.32 -7.46 -12.62
N VAL A 252 6.89 -7.58 -11.36
CA VAL A 252 7.71 -7.21 -10.20
C VAL A 252 8.88 -8.20 -10.04
N GLY A 253 8.64 -9.48 -10.30
CA GLY A 253 9.64 -10.54 -10.25
C GLY A 253 10.83 -10.26 -11.16
N TYR A 254 10.59 -9.88 -12.43
CA TYR A 254 11.67 -9.54 -13.38
C TYR A 254 12.58 -8.40 -12.91
N VAL A 255 12.03 -7.41 -12.22
CA VAL A 255 12.80 -6.23 -11.74
C VAL A 255 13.64 -6.56 -10.50
N ARG A 256 13.28 -7.62 -9.77
CA ARG A 256 13.92 -8.02 -8.50
C ARG A 256 15.03 -9.06 -8.64
N VAL A 257 15.10 -9.77 -9.78
CA VAL A 257 16.28 -10.57 -10.19
C VAL A 257 17.46 -9.64 -10.50
#